data_AF-A0A5N6K0E2-F1
#
_entry.id   AF-A0A5N6K0E2-F1
#
_cell.length_a   1.000
_cell.length_b   1.000
_cell.length_c   1.000
_cell.angle_alpha   90.00
_cell.angle_beta   90.00
_cell.angle_gamma   90.00
#
_symmetry.space_group_name_H-M   'P 1'
#
loop_
_entity.id
_entity.type
_entity.pdbx_description
1 polymer ?
#
loop_
_entity_poly.entity_id
_entity_poly.type
_entity_poly.pdbx_seq_one_letter_code
_entity_poly.pdbx_strand_id
1 'polypeptide(L)'
;MDSMAPELLKHILRYLPISSLRLCRCVNRTFSILAFSYLFSNIPQWLDPEKSLQLLVSLAHDAFNRPAVIWSPWATVPDIHVEVAWLQIVWKTFKGGVFTDGGSPEGLTAENFARLSGLVEMSEERLGTAQTRYLLFKSYLKRPVLQVGRRKLPVS
;
A
#
# COMPACT_ATOMS: atom_id res chain seq x y z
N MET A 1 -14.37 -11.25 -22.74
CA MET A 1 -14.03 -11.89 -21.44
C MET A 1 -15.11 -11.66 -20.39
N ASP A 2 -16.17 -10.88 -20.66
CA ASP A 2 -17.18 -10.51 -19.66
C ASP A 2 -18.17 -11.63 -19.31
N SER A 3 -18.13 -12.75 -20.02
CA SER A 3 -18.87 -13.99 -19.72
C SER A 3 -18.13 -14.96 -18.80
N MET A 4 -16.88 -14.66 -18.41
CA MET A 4 -16.08 -15.55 -17.57
C MET A 4 -16.51 -15.44 -16.10
N ALA A 5 -16.67 -16.59 -15.43
CA ALA A 5 -17.00 -16.63 -14.02
C ALA A 5 -15.95 -15.90 -13.16
N PRO A 6 -16.36 -15.04 -12.21
CA PRO A 6 -15.44 -14.25 -11.40
C PRO A 6 -14.51 -15.10 -10.53
N GLU A 7 -14.86 -16.35 -10.23
CA GLU A 7 -14.06 -17.33 -9.50
C GLU A 7 -12.83 -17.76 -10.30
N LEU A 8 -13.00 -18.01 -11.61
CA LEU A 8 -11.89 -18.33 -12.51
C LEU A 8 -10.96 -17.13 -12.67
N LEU A 9 -11.54 -15.94 -12.75
CA LEU A 9 -10.77 -14.71 -12.81
C LEU A 9 -9.95 -14.49 -11.53
N LYS A 10 -10.54 -14.71 -10.35
CA LYS A 10 -9.81 -14.69 -9.06
C LYS A 10 -8.64 -15.66 -9.07
N HIS A 11 -8.86 -16.88 -9.56
CA HIS A 11 -7.82 -17.90 -9.63
C HIS A 11 -6.66 -17.46 -10.52
N ILE A 12 -6.94 -16.95 -11.72
CA ILE A 12 -5.92 -16.45 -12.66
C ILE A 12 -5.13 -15.29 -12.03
N LEU A 13 -5.82 -14.29 -11.49
CA LEU A 13 -5.18 -13.11 -10.91
C LEU A 13 -4.27 -13.46 -9.73
N ARG A 14 -4.61 -14.51 -8.95
CA ARG A 14 -3.79 -14.96 -7.82
C ARG A 14 -2.38 -15.41 -8.23
N TYR A 15 -2.20 -15.94 -9.44
CA TYR A 15 -0.90 -16.41 -9.93
C TYR A 15 -0.11 -15.34 -10.69
N LEU A 16 -0.68 -14.16 -10.92
CA LEU A 16 0.02 -13.09 -11.62
C LEU A 16 1.00 -12.36 -10.69
N PRO A 17 2.14 -11.90 -11.21
CA PRO A 17 3.03 -11.03 -10.44
C PRO A 17 2.34 -9.69 -10.16
N ILE A 18 2.71 -9.07 -9.03
CA ILE A 18 2.15 -7.79 -8.56
C ILE A 18 2.27 -6.67 -9.62
N SER A 19 3.34 -6.69 -10.44
CA SER A 19 3.51 -5.75 -11.55
C SER A 19 2.38 -5.83 -12.58
N SER A 20 2.00 -7.05 -12.98
CA SER A 20 0.93 -7.29 -13.95
C SER A 20 -0.45 -6.98 -13.38
N LEU A 21 -0.67 -7.21 -12.08
CA LEU A 21 -1.94 -6.88 -11.42
C LEU A 21 -2.30 -5.39 -11.54
N ARG A 22 -1.30 -4.49 -11.61
CA ARG A 22 -1.54 -3.05 -11.79
C ARG A 22 -2.14 -2.75 -13.15
N LEU A 23 -1.65 -3.41 -14.20
CA LEU A 23 -2.16 -3.25 -15.57
C LEU A 23 -3.55 -3.89 -15.71
N CYS A 24 -3.77 -5.04 -15.08
CA CYS A 24 -5.07 -5.71 -15.05
C CYS A 24 -6.21 -4.79 -14.56
N ARG A 25 -5.94 -3.85 -13.64
CA ARG A 25 -6.95 -2.91 -13.16
C ARG A 25 -7.56 -2.02 -14.25
N CYS A 26 -6.88 -1.84 -15.37
CA CYS A 26 -7.31 -0.99 -16.48
C CYS A 26 -8.16 -1.74 -17.52
N VAL A 27 -8.33 -3.07 -17.39
CA VAL A 27 -9.03 -3.89 -18.39
C VAL A 27 -10.54 -3.70 -18.32
N ASN A 28 -11.14 -3.95 -17.15
CA ASN A 28 -12.56 -3.71 -16.90
C ASN A 28 -12.83 -3.53 -15.40
N ARG A 29 -14.10 -3.25 -15.04
CA ARG A 29 -14.50 -3.02 -13.64
C ARG A 29 -14.25 -4.24 -12.74
N THR A 30 -14.54 -5.45 -13.21
CA THR A 30 -14.37 -6.70 -12.46
C THR A 30 -12.90 -6.96 -12.14
N PHE A 31 -12.03 -6.86 -13.14
CA PHE A 31 -10.58 -6.94 -12.96
C PHE A 31 -10.08 -5.85 -12.01
N SER A 32 -10.60 -4.62 -12.11
CA SER A 32 -10.23 -3.52 -11.21
C SER A 32 -10.57 -3.80 -9.75
N ILE A 33 -11.73 -4.40 -9.47
CA ILE A 33 -12.16 -4.78 -8.12
C ILE A 33 -11.28 -5.91 -7.58
N LEU A 34 -11.13 -6.99 -8.36
CA LEU A 34 -10.37 -8.17 -7.93
C LEU A 34 -8.88 -7.88 -7.78
N ALA A 35 -8.26 -7.21 -8.76
CA ALA A 35 -6.84 -6.85 -8.66
C ALA A 35 -6.58 -5.87 -7.52
N PHE A 36 -7.53 -4.97 -7.21
CA PHE A 36 -7.42 -4.10 -6.04
C PHE A 36 -7.36 -4.88 -4.74
N SER A 37 -8.23 -5.88 -4.53
CA SER A 37 -8.22 -6.67 -3.30
C SER A 37 -6.92 -7.44 -3.11
N TYR A 38 -6.28 -7.90 -4.19
CA TYR A 38 -4.96 -8.52 -4.10
C TYR A 38 -3.86 -7.52 -3.79
N LEU A 39 -3.79 -6.40 -4.53
CA LEU A 39 -2.73 -5.39 -4.40
C LEU A 39 -2.69 -4.71 -3.03
N PHE A 40 -3.84 -4.55 -2.38
CA PHE A 40 -4.00 -3.80 -1.15
C PHE A 40 -4.51 -4.67 0.02
N SER A 41 -4.42 -5.99 -0.11
CA SER A 41 -4.81 -6.96 0.92
C SER A 41 -4.12 -6.75 2.27
N ASN A 42 -2.92 -6.17 2.28
CA ASN A 42 -2.15 -5.92 3.49
C ASN A 42 -2.44 -4.56 4.16
N ILE A 43 -3.24 -3.68 3.56
CA ILE A 43 -3.56 -2.35 4.13
C ILE A 43 -4.13 -2.45 5.56
N PRO A 44 -5.04 -3.38 5.89
CA PRO A 44 -5.52 -3.51 7.27
C PRO A 44 -4.41 -3.79 8.30
N GLN A 45 -3.34 -4.49 7.91
CA GLN A 45 -2.20 -4.76 8.80
C GLN A 45 -1.39 -3.49 9.09
N TRP A 46 -1.32 -2.55 8.13
CA TRP A 46 -0.63 -1.28 8.31
C TRP A 46 -1.38 -0.32 9.22
N LEU A 47 -2.70 -0.42 9.25
CA LEU A 47 -3.57 0.36 10.14
C LEU A 47 -3.62 -0.21 11.56
N ASP A 48 -3.09 -1.41 11.79
CA ASP A 48 -2.88 -1.96 13.13
C ASP A 48 -1.52 -1.45 13.66
N PRO A 49 -1.50 -0.62 14.72
CA PRO A 49 -0.27 0.02 15.18
C PRO A 49 0.74 -1.00 15.72
N GLU A 50 0.29 -2.11 16.28
CA GLU A 50 1.17 -3.13 16.84
C GLU A 50 1.75 -4.00 15.72
N LYS A 51 0.89 -4.51 14.82
CA LYS A 51 1.34 -5.36 13.71
C LYS A 51 2.24 -4.63 12.73
N SER A 52 1.94 -3.37 12.42
CA SER A 52 2.76 -2.57 11.51
C SER A 52 4.14 -2.27 12.09
N LEU A 53 4.23 -2.03 13.41
CA LEU A 53 5.51 -1.84 14.09
C LEU A 53 6.30 -3.14 14.14
N GLN A 54 5.68 -4.25 14.56
CA GLN A 54 6.32 -5.57 14.62
C GLN A 54 6.90 -5.98 13.25
N LEU A 55 6.19 -5.70 12.15
CA LEU A 55 6.66 -6.00 10.81
C LEU A 55 7.85 -5.14 10.37
N LEU A 56 7.88 -3.86 10.75
CA LEU A 56 9.05 -3.01 10.47
C LEU A 56 10.25 -3.42 11.32
N VAL A 57 10.03 -3.77 12.58
CA VAL A 57 11.07 -4.24 13.49
C VAL A 57 11.67 -5.55 12.96
N SER A 58 10.85 -6.51 12.56
CA SER A 58 11.36 -7.77 12.01
C SER A 58 12.18 -7.57 10.73
N LEU A 59 11.75 -6.67 9.84
CA LEU A 59 12.48 -6.32 8.63
C LEU A 59 13.80 -5.59 8.93
N ALA A 60 13.82 -4.70 9.93
CA ALA A 60 15.03 -4.00 10.34
C ALA A 60 16.07 -4.92 10.99
N HIS A 61 15.62 -6.00 11.63
CA HIS A 61 16.47 -7.04 12.23
C HIS A 61 16.90 -8.14 11.25
N ASP A 62 16.35 -8.17 10.03
CA ASP A 62 16.79 -9.11 8.99
C ASP A 62 18.17 -8.72 8.47
N ALA A 63 19.20 -9.46 8.88
CA ALA A 63 20.59 -9.21 8.52
C ALA A 63 20.87 -9.37 7.00
N PHE A 64 20.06 -10.15 6.28
CA PHE A 64 20.29 -10.44 4.86
C PHE A 64 19.56 -9.46 3.94
N ASN A 65 18.42 -8.93 4.37
CA ASN A 65 17.64 -7.95 3.62
C ASN A 65 17.73 -6.54 4.22
N ARG A 66 18.74 -6.30 5.05
CA ARG A 66 18.93 -5.05 5.77
C ARG A 66 19.08 -3.87 4.79
N PRO A 67 18.20 -2.85 4.84
CA PRO A 67 18.32 -1.65 4.03
C PRO A 67 19.62 -0.91 4.35
N ALA A 68 20.27 -0.31 3.33
CA ALA A 68 21.48 0.48 3.51
C ALA A 68 21.26 1.75 4.37
N VAL A 69 20.03 2.27 4.40
CA VAL A 69 19.60 3.40 5.24
C VAL A 69 18.38 2.95 6.03
N ILE A 70 18.51 2.90 7.35
CA ILE A 70 17.44 2.49 8.27
C ILE A 70 16.96 3.73 9.01
N TRP A 71 15.68 4.05 8.84
CA TRP A 71 15.00 4.92 9.78
C TRP A 71 14.59 4.06 10.98
N SER A 72 14.72 4.59 12.19
CA SER A 72 14.27 3.86 13.37
C SER A 72 12.78 3.48 13.21
N PRO A 73 12.38 2.21 13.41
CA PRO A 73 10.96 1.83 13.41
C PRO A 73 10.13 2.60 14.44
N TRP A 74 10.79 3.13 15.47
CA TRP A 74 10.23 3.96 16.54
C TRP A 74 10.40 5.46 16.30
N ALA A 75 10.96 5.88 15.16
CA ALA A 75 11.04 7.30 14.84
C ALA A 75 9.62 7.88 14.83
N THR A 76 9.47 9.02 15.49
CA THR A 76 8.22 9.79 15.45
C THR A 76 7.86 10.06 14.00
N VAL A 77 6.58 9.86 13.67
CA VAL A 77 6.05 10.15 12.34
C VAL A 77 6.37 11.61 12.04
N PRO A 78 7.15 11.93 10.99
CA PRO A 78 7.32 13.32 10.60
C PRO A 78 5.94 13.87 10.25
N ASP A 79 5.74 15.17 10.41
CA ASP A 79 4.48 15.85 10.06
C ASP A 79 4.27 15.83 8.54
N ILE A 80 3.90 14.65 8.03
CA ILE A 80 3.72 14.33 6.62
C ILE A 80 2.23 14.33 6.36
N HIS A 81 1.83 15.13 5.37
CA HIS A 81 0.47 15.13 4.88
C HIS A 81 0.02 13.73 4.47
N VAL A 82 -1.16 13.32 4.95
CA VAL A 82 -1.75 12.05 4.55
C VAL A 82 -2.23 12.17 3.10
N GLU A 83 -1.64 11.38 2.22
CA GLU A 83 -1.88 11.44 0.79
C GLU A 83 -3.33 11.04 0.48
N VAL A 84 -4.01 11.82 -0.37
CA VAL A 84 -5.37 11.52 -0.80
C VAL A 84 -5.45 10.13 -1.46
N ALA A 85 -4.42 9.74 -2.20
CA ALA A 85 -4.34 8.40 -2.79
C ALA A 85 -4.32 7.28 -1.73
N TRP A 86 -3.64 7.49 -0.60
CA TRP A 86 -3.66 6.57 0.53
C TRP A 86 -5.05 6.50 1.16
N LEU A 87 -5.68 7.65 1.40
CA LEU A 87 -7.04 7.72 1.95
C LEU A 87 -8.05 6.99 1.05
N GLN A 88 -7.96 7.15 -0.27
CA GLN A 88 -8.81 6.46 -1.24
C GLN A 88 -8.60 4.93 -1.22
N ILE A 89 -7.36 4.47 -1.02
CA ILE A 89 -7.07 3.04 -0.88
C ILE A 89 -7.70 2.51 0.41
N VAL A 90 -7.51 3.19 1.54
CA VAL A 90 -8.10 2.80 2.83
C VAL A 90 -9.62 2.81 2.73
N TRP A 91 -10.21 3.88 2.20
CA TRP A 91 -11.65 3.99 1.98
C TRP A 91 -12.18 2.80 1.17
N LYS A 92 -11.58 2.51 0.02
CA LYS A 92 -12.02 1.40 -0.83
C LYS A 92 -11.83 0.05 -0.17
N THR A 93 -10.82 -0.11 0.68
CA THR A 93 -10.58 -1.34 1.43
C THR A 93 -11.67 -1.62 2.46
N PHE A 94 -12.16 -0.61 3.17
CA PHE A 94 -13.15 -0.79 4.24
C PHE A 94 -14.60 -0.55 3.81
N LYS A 95 -14.85 0.36 2.87
CA LYS A 95 -16.20 0.73 2.39
C LYS A 95 -16.57 0.08 1.06
N GLY A 96 -15.63 -0.56 0.36
CA GLY A 96 -15.90 -1.31 -0.87
C GLY A 96 -16.15 -0.47 -2.14
N GLY A 97 -15.95 0.85 -2.09
CA GLY A 97 -16.18 1.77 -3.20
C GLY A 97 -15.08 2.83 -3.33
N VAL A 98 -15.12 3.63 -4.40
CA VAL A 98 -14.29 4.84 -4.48
C VAL A 98 -15.05 5.95 -3.76
N PHE A 99 -14.36 6.79 -2.98
CA PHE A 99 -15.00 7.97 -2.45
C PHE A 99 -15.26 8.93 -3.61
N THR A 100 -16.53 9.08 -3.95
CA THR A 100 -17.02 10.16 -4.81
C THR A 100 -17.49 11.26 -3.89
N ASP A 101 -17.04 12.50 -4.12
CA ASP A 101 -17.20 13.64 -3.20
C ASP A 101 -18.64 13.94 -2.78
N GLY A 102 -19.65 13.31 -3.39
CA GLY A 102 -21.04 13.36 -2.93
C GLY A 102 -21.63 14.78 -2.95
N GLY A 103 -20.97 15.73 -3.61
CA GLY A 103 -21.31 17.16 -3.58
C GLY A 103 -20.70 17.95 -2.41
N SER A 104 -19.88 17.33 -1.56
CA SER A 104 -19.05 18.04 -0.58
C SER A 104 -17.95 18.81 -1.32
N PRO A 105 -17.76 20.12 -1.06
CA PRO A 105 -16.64 20.87 -1.61
C PRO A 105 -15.29 20.49 -0.99
N GLU A 106 -15.30 19.77 0.15
CA GLU A 106 -14.11 19.58 1.00
C GLU A 106 -13.21 18.38 0.62
N GLY A 107 -13.59 17.52 -0.33
CA GLY A 107 -12.76 16.36 -0.68
C GLY A 107 -12.57 15.36 0.48
N LEU A 108 -11.82 14.30 0.23
CA LEU A 108 -11.44 13.34 1.27
C LEU A 108 -10.12 13.77 1.93
N THR A 109 -10.15 14.05 3.23
CA THR A 109 -8.98 14.41 4.05
C THR A 109 -8.84 13.44 5.22
N ALA A 110 -7.68 13.43 5.89
CA ALA A 110 -7.49 12.58 7.07
C ALA A 110 -8.36 13.02 8.25
N GLU A 111 -8.53 14.34 8.42
CA GLU A 111 -9.39 14.95 9.44
C GLU A 111 -10.86 14.52 9.29
N ASN A 112 -11.38 14.53 8.06
CA ASN A 112 -12.78 14.21 7.81
C ASN A 112 -13.04 12.71 7.58
N PHE A 113 -11.99 11.88 7.48
CA PHE A 113 -12.08 10.46 7.15
C PHE A 113 -12.97 9.68 8.14
N ALA A 114 -12.70 9.79 9.44
CA ALA A 114 -13.45 9.06 10.46
C ALA A 114 -14.94 9.43 10.43
N ARG A 115 -15.23 10.73 10.31
CA ARG A 115 -16.59 11.28 10.21
C ARG A 115 -17.33 10.75 8.99
N LEU A 116 -16.71 10.80 7.80
CA LEU A 116 -17.33 10.39 6.54
C LEU A 116 -17.45 8.88 6.41
N SER A 117 -16.49 8.11 6.92
CA SER A 117 -16.47 6.65 6.83
C SER A 117 -17.32 5.98 7.91
N GLY A 118 -17.57 6.66 9.04
CA GLY A 118 -18.16 6.08 10.25
C GLY A 118 -17.18 5.21 11.06
N LEU A 119 -15.90 5.17 10.69
CA LEU A 119 -14.86 4.43 11.39
C LEU A 119 -14.16 5.35 12.39
N VAL A 120 -14.73 5.47 13.59
CA VAL A 120 -14.24 6.37 14.65
C VAL A 120 -12.77 6.09 15.02
N GLU A 121 -12.36 4.83 14.91
CA GLU A 121 -11.01 4.34 15.16
C GLU A 121 -9.95 4.84 14.14
N MET A 122 -10.37 5.43 13.01
CA MET A 122 -9.50 5.89 11.93
C MET A 122 -9.16 7.37 12.09
N SER A 123 -8.49 7.71 13.20
CA SER A 123 -7.97 9.06 13.43
C SER A 123 -6.93 9.47 12.37
N GLU A 124 -6.74 10.77 12.21
CA GLU A 124 -5.69 11.32 11.35
C GLU A 124 -4.30 10.77 11.71
N GLU A 125 -3.97 10.74 13.00
CA GLU A 125 -2.71 10.18 13.50
C GLU A 125 -2.52 8.73 13.08
N ARG A 126 -3.58 7.91 13.17
CA ARG A 126 -3.54 6.50 12.78
C ARG A 126 -3.32 6.35 11.27
N LEU A 127 -4.03 7.13 10.46
CA LEU A 127 -3.91 7.13 9.01
C LEU A 127 -2.52 7.58 8.57
N GLY A 128 -1.97 8.62 9.18
CA GLY A 128 -0.62 9.14 8.92
C GLY A 128 0.49 8.19 9.38
N THR A 129 0.35 7.59 10.55
CA THR A 129 1.27 6.57 11.05
C THR A 129 1.31 5.37 10.12
N ALA A 130 0.14 4.88 9.70
CA ALA A 130 0.05 3.74 8.79
C ALA A 130 0.66 4.05 7.42
N GLN A 131 0.39 5.23 6.86
CA GLN A 131 1.01 5.68 5.61
C GLN A 131 2.54 5.72 5.73
N THR A 132 3.05 6.34 6.79
CA THR A 132 4.49 6.50 7.00
C THR A 132 5.19 5.16 7.11
N ARG A 133 4.64 4.24 7.92
CA ARG A 133 5.19 2.89 8.08
C ARG A 133 5.12 2.09 6.78
N TYR A 134 4.05 2.22 6.01
CA TYR A 134 3.92 1.57 4.70
C TYR A 134 4.94 2.11 3.68
N LEU A 135 5.18 3.42 3.66
CA LEU A 135 6.19 4.05 2.81
C LEU A 135 7.61 3.63 3.22
N LEU A 136 7.88 3.54 4.52
CA LEU A 136 9.15 3.04 5.04
C LEU A 136 9.39 1.58 4.63
N PHE A 137 8.38 0.73 4.78
CA PHE A 137 8.45 -0.64 4.30
C PHE A 137 8.76 -0.73 2.80
N LYS A 138 8.12 0.11 2.00
CA LYS A 138 8.42 0.19 0.56
C LYS A 138 9.84 0.66 0.27
N SER A 139 10.40 1.57 1.07
CA SER A 139 11.79 2.01 0.89
C SER A 139 12.77 0.88 1.24
N TYR A 140 12.44 0.03 2.21
CA TYR A 140 13.23 -1.14 2.58
C TYR A 140 13.21 -2.24 1.52
N LEU A 141 12.06 -2.45 0.86
CA LEU A 141 11.95 -3.39 -0.25
C LEU A 141 12.60 -2.91 -1.55
N LYS A 142 12.79 -1.60 -1.73
CA LYS A 142 13.57 -1.09 -2.87
C LYS A 142 15.02 -1.49 -2.62
N ARG A 143 15.47 -2.60 -3.23
CA ARG A 143 16.90 -2.92 -3.31
C ARG A 143 17.63 -1.66 -3.78
N PRO A 144 18.56 -1.09 -3.00
CA PRO A 144 19.49 -0.16 -3.59
C PRO A 144 20.21 -0.95 -4.69
N VAL A 145 20.03 -0.54 -5.94
CA VAL A 145 20.94 -0.98 -7.00
C VAL A 145 22.29 -0.45 -6.58
N LEU A 146 23.10 -1.32 -5.96
CA LEU A 146 24.52 -1.06 -5.78
C LEU A 146 25.12 -0.97 -7.18
N GLN A 147 25.11 0.24 -7.75
CA GLN A 147 26.05 0.62 -8.80
C GLN A 147 27.43 0.67 -8.14
N VAL A 148 28.03 -0.50 -7.90
CA VAL A 148 29.46 -0.59 -7.65
C VAL A 148 30.12 -0.29 -8.99
N GLY A 149 30.84 0.83 -9.01
CA GLY A 149 31.40 1.38 -10.23
C GLY A 149 32.33 0.44 -10.99
N ARG A 150 32.31 0.67 -12.31
CA ARG A 150 33.43 0.52 -13.25
C ARG A 150 34.28 -0.75 -13.12
N ARG A 151 33.97 -1.74 -13.96
CA ARG A 151 34.93 -2.28 -14.95
C ARG A 151 34.19 -3.10 -16.02
N LYS A 152 34.43 -2.72 -17.28
CA LYS A 152 34.18 -3.57 -18.44
C LYS A 152 35.10 -4.79 -18.36
N LEU A 153 34.62 -5.95 -18.83
CA LEU A 153 35.13 -6.67 -20.00
C LEU A 153 34.15 -7.82 -20.34
N PRO A 154 33.99 -8.17 -21.64
CA PRO A 154 33.26 -9.36 -22.08
C PRO A 154 34.17 -10.60 -21.99
N VAL A 155 33.78 -11.70 -22.63
CA VAL A 155 34.50 -12.99 -22.85
C VAL A 155 33.98 -14.10 -21.91
N SER A 156 33.38 -15.21 -22.34
CA SER A 156 33.00 -15.74 -23.67
C SER A 156 31.77 -16.63 -23.48
#